data_AF-A0A812BS05-F1
#
_entry.id   AF-A0A812BS05-F1
#
_cell.length_a   1.000
_cell.length_b   1.000
_cell.length_c   1.000
_cell.angle_alpha   90.00
_cell.angle_beta   90.00
_cell.angle_gamma   90.00
#
_symmetry.space_group_name_H-M   'P 1'
#
loop_
_entity.id
_entity.type
_entity.pdbx_description
1 polymer ?
#
loop_
_entity_poly.entity_id
_entity_poly.type
_entity_poly.pdbx_seq_one_letter_code
_entity_poly.pdbx_strand_id
1 'polypeptide(L)'
;MLMPSKGTSEWYERISKRVKSKSKNEGDIMRSLIELTTLLNADIHQAVHFYQKLYENIVGVEYVPLAYLHLEKLLAGDVITALKDEEFCKFKRFIPEMEQESLGITRYYEWFRFAVQKWLLTAQVKATARVTKAVEVDMVYSNISNAKYSSSAVDVCSLFHHMVDFWTNLEWPEACDAYSFTANLTQNICDNAVMYSELIHDKLYATGFYDEDRQFDLSDQLCITINNIEHVRVTLKPLAETMRFSILEEDLERVDPHKRASLEKVNLFSLTNKADIIMTNKIKKVLDHVADRMRPDIKKDVFHMNWAPDVVPADEAIVDLMEYLDKNLVTLNQNLVSANFNRILDSIWVEVLKEFQDVMITEDMVSERLSYSNE
;
A
#
# COMPACT_ATOMS: atom_id res chain seq x y z
N MET A 1 32.62 -38.19 22.98
CA MET A 1 32.06 -37.06 22.20
C MET A 1 32.01 -35.73 22.98
N LEU A 2 32.72 -35.58 24.11
CA LEU A 2 32.64 -34.43 25.04
C LEU A 2 33.58 -33.24 24.73
N MET A 3 34.56 -33.39 23.84
CA MET A 3 35.57 -32.35 23.59
C MET A 3 35.07 -31.13 22.79
N PRO A 4 34.28 -31.29 21.70
CA PRO A 4 33.81 -30.15 20.92
C PRO A 4 32.89 -29.21 21.72
N SER A 5 31.95 -29.78 22.48
CA SER A 5 30.94 -29.00 23.22
C SER A 5 31.52 -28.16 24.36
N LYS A 6 32.55 -28.65 25.06
CA LYS A 6 33.20 -27.88 26.15
C LYS A 6 33.96 -26.67 25.62
N GLY A 7 34.72 -26.85 24.54
CA GLY A 7 35.43 -25.74 23.89
C GLY A 7 34.48 -24.67 23.36
N THR A 8 33.37 -25.09 22.75
CA THR A 8 32.32 -24.18 22.28
C THR A 8 31.67 -23.41 23.43
N SER A 9 31.37 -24.05 24.57
CA SER A 9 30.84 -23.36 25.76
C SER A 9 31.80 -22.30 26.32
N GLU A 10 33.08 -22.64 26.50
CA GLU A 10 34.07 -21.72 27.07
C GLU A 10 34.30 -20.50 26.16
N TRP A 11 34.34 -20.76 24.84
CA TRP A 11 34.43 -19.70 23.86
C TRP A 11 33.19 -18.79 23.90
N TYR A 12 31.99 -19.36 23.89
CA TYR A 12 30.73 -18.61 23.95
C TYR A 12 30.66 -17.73 25.21
N GLU A 13 30.96 -18.30 26.38
CA GLU A 13 30.91 -17.57 27.65
C GLU A 13 31.87 -16.37 27.67
N ARG A 14 33.07 -16.54 27.10
CA ARG A 14 34.06 -15.47 26.97
C ARG A 14 33.57 -14.34 26.06
N ILE A 15 32.95 -14.67 24.93
CA ILE A 15 32.43 -13.67 23.99
C ILE A 15 31.18 -12.98 24.55
N SER A 16 30.22 -13.74 25.08
CA SER A 16 29.00 -13.21 25.71
C SER A 16 29.36 -12.24 26.84
N LYS A 17 30.28 -12.59 27.76
CA LYS A 17 30.74 -11.67 28.82
C LYS A 17 31.40 -10.40 28.29
N ARG A 18 32.13 -10.48 27.17
CA ARG A 18 32.82 -9.33 26.58
C ARG A 18 31.84 -8.33 25.98
N VAL A 19 30.81 -8.84 25.30
CA VAL A 19 29.86 -8.02 24.53
C VAL A 19 28.68 -7.55 25.37
N LYS A 20 28.30 -8.31 26.41
CA LYS A 20 27.12 -8.04 27.23
C LYS A 20 27.11 -6.60 27.76
N SER A 21 26.05 -5.88 27.44
CA SER A 21 25.83 -4.52 27.94
C SER A 21 25.76 -4.49 29.47
N LYS A 22 26.38 -3.47 30.08
CA LYS A 22 26.22 -3.14 31.50
C LYS A 22 25.01 -2.23 31.76
N SER A 23 24.45 -1.65 30.70
CA SER A 23 23.30 -0.76 30.72
C SER A 23 22.00 -1.57 30.68
N LYS A 24 20.99 -1.11 31.41
CA LYS A 24 19.61 -1.64 31.34
C LYS A 24 18.81 -1.05 30.17
N ASN A 25 19.39 -0.15 29.38
CA ASN A 25 18.72 0.42 28.22
C ASN A 25 18.52 -0.64 27.13
N GLU A 26 17.28 -0.80 26.68
CA GLU A 26 16.88 -1.77 25.64
C GLU A 26 17.70 -1.65 24.36
N GLY A 27 18.00 -0.42 23.91
CA GLY A 27 18.80 -0.17 22.71
C GLY A 27 20.27 -0.55 22.87
N ASP A 28 20.82 -0.51 24.09
CA ASP A 28 22.16 -1.02 24.37
C ASP A 28 22.16 -2.55 24.45
N ILE A 29 21.11 -3.14 25.06
CA ILE A 29 20.93 -4.60 25.14
C ILE A 29 20.81 -5.19 23.72
N MET A 30 19.96 -4.62 22.87
CA MET A 30 19.80 -5.07 21.49
C MET A 30 21.09 -4.94 20.68
N ARG A 31 21.84 -3.83 20.84
CA ARG A 31 23.15 -3.70 20.20
C ARG A 31 24.14 -4.77 20.65
N SER A 32 24.16 -5.10 21.94
CA SER A 32 25.00 -6.18 22.45
C SER A 32 24.60 -7.56 21.91
N LEU A 33 23.30 -7.82 21.73
CA LEU A 33 22.84 -9.06 21.10
C LEU A 33 23.23 -9.12 19.62
N ILE A 34 23.11 -8.02 18.88
CA ILE A 34 23.52 -7.94 17.47
C ILE A 34 25.02 -8.20 17.32
N GLU A 35 25.84 -7.58 18.16
CA GLU A 35 27.29 -7.80 18.16
C GLU A 35 27.64 -9.25 18.51
N LEU A 36 26.97 -9.83 19.51
CA LEU A 36 27.14 -11.23 19.87
C LEU A 36 26.81 -12.15 18.68
N THR A 37 25.63 -12.01 18.07
CA THR A 37 25.23 -12.79 16.89
C THR A 37 26.22 -12.64 15.72
N THR A 38 26.74 -11.43 15.50
CA THR A 38 27.74 -11.18 14.44
C THR A 38 29.03 -11.95 14.69
N LEU A 39 29.52 -11.97 15.93
CA LEU A 39 30.73 -12.70 16.31
C LEU A 39 30.52 -14.22 16.24
N LEU A 40 29.32 -14.71 16.62
CA LEU A 40 28.94 -16.12 16.46
C LEU A 40 28.96 -16.54 14.99
N ASN A 41 28.38 -15.73 14.10
CA ASN A 41 28.39 -16.01 12.67
C ASN A 41 29.81 -16.04 12.08
N ALA A 42 30.69 -15.13 12.52
CA ALA A 42 32.08 -15.14 12.09
C ALA A 42 32.82 -16.41 12.52
N ASP A 43 32.59 -16.89 13.75
CA ASP A 43 33.20 -18.12 14.28
C ASP A 43 32.71 -19.37 13.53
N ILE A 44 31.39 -19.47 13.28
CA ILE A 44 30.82 -20.58 12.50
C ILE A 44 31.35 -20.56 11.07
N HIS A 45 31.47 -19.38 10.44
CA HIS A 45 32.07 -19.26 9.12
C HIS A 45 33.53 -19.76 9.11
N GLN A 46 34.31 -19.40 10.12
CA GLN A 46 35.66 -19.92 10.28
C GLN A 46 35.66 -21.45 10.52
N ALA A 47 34.71 -21.96 11.27
CA ALA A 47 34.57 -23.40 11.53
C ALA A 47 34.29 -24.21 10.27
N VAL A 48 33.45 -23.70 9.36
CA VAL A 48 33.18 -24.30 8.05
C VAL A 48 34.44 -24.38 7.21
N HIS A 49 35.23 -23.31 7.15
CA HIS A 49 36.38 -23.25 6.25
C HIS A 49 37.62 -23.99 6.78
N PHE A 50 37.83 -24.01 8.10
CA PHE A 50 39.07 -24.52 8.70
C PHE A 50 38.83 -25.74 9.59
N TYR A 51 37.95 -25.64 10.58
CA TYR A 51 37.81 -26.68 11.61
C TYR A 51 37.12 -27.94 11.10
N GLN A 52 36.16 -27.83 10.19
CA GLN A 52 35.44 -28.98 9.62
C GLN A 52 36.40 -30.02 9.04
N LYS A 53 37.26 -29.59 8.08
CA LYS A 53 38.24 -30.48 7.43
C LYS A 53 39.21 -31.11 8.43
N LEU A 54 39.62 -30.35 9.45
CA LEU A 54 40.59 -30.82 10.43
C LEU A 54 40.00 -31.90 11.35
N TYR A 55 38.75 -31.71 11.79
CA TYR A 55 38.04 -32.68 12.63
C TYR A 55 37.58 -33.92 11.85
N GLU A 56 37.14 -33.76 10.60
CA GLU A 56 36.81 -34.89 9.73
C GLU A 56 38.05 -35.76 9.48
N ASN A 57 39.18 -35.15 9.12
CA ASN A 57 40.40 -35.89 8.76
C ASN A 57 41.08 -36.55 9.96
N ILE A 58 41.05 -35.94 11.15
CA ILE A 58 41.78 -36.43 12.33
C ILE A 58 40.88 -37.30 13.22
N VAL A 59 39.62 -36.88 13.41
CA VAL A 59 38.71 -37.45 14.41
C VAL A 59 37.55 -38.22 13.77
N GLY A 60 37.30 -38.02 12.47
CA GLY A 60 36.17 -38.66 11.75
C GLY A 60 34.81 -38.11 12.17
N VAL A 61 34.74 -36.86 12.65
CA VAL A 61 33.51 -36.23 13.17
C VAL A 61 33.26 -34.91 12.44
N GLU A 62 32.01 -34.70 12.06
CA GLU A 62 31.54 -33.41 11.52
C GLU A 62 31.42 -32.37 12.65
N TYR A 63 32.35 -31.42 12.69
CA TYR A 63 32.45 -30.44 13.77
C TYR A 63 31.38 -29.35 13.70
N VAL A 64 31.14 -28.78 12.51
CA VAL A 64 30.28 -27.62 12.31
C VAL A 64 28.84 -27.86 12.76
N PRO A 65 28.16 -28.97 12.42
CA PRO A 65 26.79 -29.20 12.88
C PRO A 65 26.69 -29.23 14.41
N LEU A 66 27.68 -29.84 15.07
CA LEU A 66 27.73 -29.93 16.53
C LEU A 66 28.00 -28.56 17.19
N ALA A 67 28.94 -27.79 16.65
CA ALA A 67 29.24 -26.45 17.13
C ALA A 67 28.06 -25.49 16.91
N TYR A 68 27.43 -25.55 15.73
CA TYR A 68 26.24 -24.75 15.39
C TYR A 68 25.09 -25.00 16.36
N LEU A 69 24.67 -26.27 16.53
CA LEU A 69 23.54 -26.61 17.41
C LEU A 69 23.79 -26.20 18.87
N HIS A 70 25.04 -26.28 19.32
CA HIS A 70 25.40 -25.88 20.68
C HIS A 70 25.40 -24.36 20.86
N LEU A 71 25.98 -23.60 19.92
CA LEU A 71 25.95 -22.14 19.92
C LEU A 71 24.52 -21.60 19.78
N GLU A 72 23.71 -22.24 18.94
CA GLU A 72 22.28 -21.94 18.77
C GLU A 72 21.56 -21.98 20.13
N LYS A 73 21.73 -23.09 20.87
CA LYS A 73 21.09 -23.27 22.17
C LYS A 73 21.51 -22.22 23.20
N LEU A 74 22.79 -21.86 23.21
CA LEU A 74 23.32 -20.84 24.13
C LEU A 74 22.79 -19.44 23.78
N LEU A 75 22.80 -19.08 22.50
CA LEU A 75 22.28 -17.80 22.02
C LEU A 75 20.77 -17.67 22.27
N ALA A 76 19.99 -18.73 22.01
CA ALA A 76 18.57 -18.77 22.34
C ALA A 76 18.31 -18.42 23.82
N GLY A 77 19.10 -19.00 24.72
CA GLY A 77 19.00 -18.73 26.16
C GLY A 77 19.27 -17.26 26.53
N ASP A 78 20.29 -16.64 25.93
CA ASP A 78 20.63 -15.22 26.16
C ASP A 78 19.58 -14.27 25.56
N VAL A 79 19.07 -14.56 24.36
CA VAL A 79 18.00 -13.77 23.71
C VAL A 79 16.70 -13.86 24.51
N ILE A 80 16.29 -15.06 24.91
CA ILE A 80 15.10 -15.25 25.74
C ILE A 80 15.25 -14.52 27.08
N THR A 81 16.42 -14.59 27.71
CA THR A 81 16.70 -13.86 28.95
C THR A 81 16.63 -12.34 28.76
N ALA A 82 17.19 -11.82 27.68
CA ALA A 82 17.12 -10.40 27.37
C ALA A 82 15.67 -9.93 27.10
N LEU A 83 14.87 -10.77 26.44
CA LEU A 83 13.43 -10.55 26.24
C LEU A 83 12.58 -10.79 27.51
N LYS A 84 13.18 -11.28 28.62
CA LYS A 84 12.50 -11.51 29.91
C LYS A 84 12.68 -10.38 30.93
N ASP A 85 13.52 -9.37 30.68
CA ASP A 85 13.70 -8.24 31.59
C ASP A 85 12.51 -7.25 31.51
N GLU A 86 12.15 -6.62 32.63
CA GLU A 86 10.77 -6.26 33.05
C GLU A 86 9.87 -5.43 32.09
N GLU A 87 10.39 -4.77 31.06
CA GLU A 87 9.58 -4.03 30.07
C GLU A 87 9.13 -4.91 28.87
N PHE A 88 9.85 -5.99 28.58
CA PHE A 88 9.43 -7.04 27.64
C PHE A 88 8.52 -8.10 28.32
N CYS A 89 8.13 -7.94 29.59
CA CYS A 89 7.39 -8.97 30.35
C CYS A 89 5.91 -9.15 29.99
N LYS A 90 5.33 -8.40 29.04
CA LYS A 90 4.03 -8.80 28.43
C LYS A 90 4.17 -10.05 27.55
N PHE A 91 5.38 -10.41 27.15
CA PHE A 91 5.67 -11.50 26.23
C PHE A 91 5.58 -12.89 26.88
N LYS A 92 5.70 -12.99 28.22
CA LYS A 92 5.70 -14.28 28.95
C LYS A 92 4.32 -14.93 29.10
N ARG A 93 3.22 -14.16 29.12
CA ARG A 93 1.87 -14.69 29.45
C ARG A 93 1.28 -15.69 28.44
N PHE A 94 1.93 -15.89 27.30
CA PHE A 94 1.42 -16.73 26.21
C PHE A 94 2.32 -17.92 25.85
N ILE A 95 3.43 -18.14 26.56
CA ILE A 95 4.33 -19.28 26.32
C ILE A 95 4.15 -20.29 27.47
N PRO A 96 3.53 -21.46 27.24
CA PRO A 96 3.37 -22.50 28.24
C PRO A 96 4.71 -22.92 28.87
N GLU A 97 4.75 -23.12 30.19
CA GLU A 97 5.97 -23.46 30.93
C GLU A 97 6.67 -24.73 30.42
N MET A 98 5.93 -25.66 29.80
CA MET A 98 6.48 -26.90 29.22
C MET A 98 7.30 -26.70 27.94
N GLU A 99 7.18 -25.58 27.23
CA GLU A 99 7.92 -25.33 25.98
C GLU A 99 9.24 -24.58 26.22
N GLN A 100 9.44 -23.99 27.40
CA GLN A 100 10.61 -23.15 27.68
C GLN A 100 11.95 -23.90 27.71
N GLU A 101 11.92 -25.23 27.88
CA GLU A 101 13.13 -26.08 27.88
C GLU A 101 13.56 -26.55 26.48
N SER A 102 12.73 -26.32 25.44
CA SER A 102 12.95 -26.83 24.07
C SER A 102 12.92 -25.77 22.96
N LEU A 103 12.84 -24.47 23.28
CA LEU A 103 12.87 -23.39 22.29
C LEU A 103 14.28 -23.20 21.71
N GLY A 104 14.57 -23.90 20.60
CA GLY A 104 15.70 -23.59 19.73
C GLY A 104 15.48 -22.27 18.98
N ILE A 105 16.53 -21.73 18.35
CA ILE A 105 16.40 -20.55 17.47
C ILE A 105 15.40 -20.84 16.34
N THR A 106 15.21 -22.09 15.97
CA THR A 106 14.15 -22.54 15.04
C THR A 106 12.74 -22.03 15.36
N ARG A 107 12.42 -21.71 16.62
CA ARG A 107 11.13 -21.11 17.04
C ARG A 107 11.24 -19.61 17.39
N TYR A 108 12.21 -18.90 16.81
CA TYR A 108 12.46 -17.46 17.08
C TYR A 108 11.20 -16.59 16.90
N TYR A 109 10.34 -16.95 15.95
CA TYR A 109 9.11 -16.22 15.63
C TYR A 109 8.19 -16.10 16.86
N GLU A 110 8.22 -17.05 17.79
CA GLU A 110 7.41 -16.98 19.01
C GLU A 110 7.90 -15.87 19.96
N TRP A 111 9.21 -15.63 20.00
CA TRP A 111 9.83 -14.61 20.84
C TRP A 111 9.54 -13.21 20.29
N PHE A 112 9.55 -13.06 18.97
CA PHE A 112 9.38 -11.78 18.29
C PHE A 112 7.92 -11.47 17.90
N ARG A 113 6.99 -12.42 18.03
CA ARG A 113 5.57 -12.27 17.64
C ARG A 113 4.96 -10.98 18.17
N PHE A 114 5.13 -10.69 19.46
CA PHE A 114 4.58 -9.48 20.05
C PHE A 114 5.31 -8.22 19.58
N ALA A 115 6.62 -8.28 19.30
CA ALA A 115 7.35 -7.14 18.74
C ALA A 115 6.79 -6.78 17.36
N VAL A 116 6.50 -7.77 16.52
CA VAL A 116 5.84 -7.58 15.22
C VAL A 116 4.42 -7.03 15.39
N GLN A 117 3.63 -7.57 16.34
CA GLN A 117 2.30 -7.02 16.65
C GLN A 117 2.36 -5.55 17.10
N LYS A 118 3.35 -5.20 17.94
CA LYS A 118 3.58 -3.82 18.36
C LYS A 118 4.04 -2.93 17.23
N TRP A 119 4.87 -3.45 16.34
CA TRP A 119 5.25 -2.75 15.13
C TRP A 119 4.03 -2.46 14.27
N LEU A 120 3.13 -3.41 14.02
CA LEU A 120 1.90 -3.21 13.24
C LEU A 120 1.02 -2.09 13.84
N LEU A 121 0.78 -2.13 15.15
CA LEU A 121 0.00 -1.09 15.85
C LEU A 121 0.65 0.30 15.73
N THR A 122 1.98 0.35 15.88
CA THR A 122 2.73 1.61 15.80
C THR A 122 2.79 2.12 14.36
N ALA A 123 2.95 1.21 13.39
CA ALA A 123 2.98 1.51 11.97
C ALA A 123 1.64 2.09 11.51
N GLN A 124 0.51 1.58 12.00
CA GLN A 124 -0.81 2.16 11.74
C GLN A 124 -0.90 3.62 12.17
N VAL A 125 -0.60 3.93 13.43
CA VAL A 125 -0.65 5.31 13.96
C VAL A 125 0.30 6.23 13.20
N LYS A 126 1.53 5.78 12.93
CA LYS A 126 2.54 6.58 12.22
C LYS A 126 2.20 6.76 10.74
N ALA A 127 1.64 5.76 10.08
CA ALA A 127 1.24 5.84 8.68
C ALA A 127 0.14 6.89 8.50
N THR A 128 -0.90 6.84 9.34
CA THR A 128 -1.99 7.82 9.34
C THR A 128 -1.46 9.24 9.57
N ALA A 129 -0.63 9.45 10.60
CA ALA A 129 -0.03 10.76 10.84
C ALA A 129 0.80 11.27 9.64
N ARG A 130 1.54 10.38 8.96
CA ARG A 130 2.34 10.74 7.78
C ARG A 130 1.47 11.08 6.57
N VAL A 131 0.41 10.31 6.32
CA VAL A 131 -0.54 10.58 5.22
C VAL A 131 -1.23 11.93 5.44
N THR A 132 -1.76 12.17 6.63
CA THR A 132 -2.36 13.46 6.97
C THR A 132 -1.37 14.59 6.78
N LYS A 133 -0.13 14.42 7.29
CA LYS A 133 0.89 15.45 7.17
C LYS A 133 1.31 15.73 5.73
N ALA A 134 1.41 14.68 4.90
CA ALA A 134 1.75 14.80 3.49
C ALA A 134 0.71 15.66 2.75
N VAL A 135 -0.59 15.47 3.00
CA VAL A 135 -1.65 16.28 2.40
C VAL A 135 -1.66 17.72 2.95
N GLU A 136 -1.43 17.91 4.25
CA GLU A 136 -1.36 19.25 4.86
C GLU A 136 -0.29 20.12 4.20
N VAL A 137 0.93 19.59 4.05
CA VAL A 137 2.07 20.33 3.49
C VAL A 137 2.12 20.31 1.97
N ASP A 138 1.17 19.64 1.32
CA ASP A 138 1.09 19.53 -0.13
C ASP A 138 0.91 20.91 -0.75
N MET A 139 1.99 21.47 -1.27
CA MET A 139 1.95 22.71 -2.02
C MET A 139 1.81 22.33 -3.48
N VAL A 140 0.69 22.71 -4.09
CA VAL A 140 0.43 22.41 -5.51
C VAL A 140 1.22 23.40 -6.35
N TYR A 141 2.53 23.18 -6.35
CA TYR A 141 3.48 23.85 -7.21
C TYR A 141 4.14 22.77 -8.06
N SER A 142 3.83 22.81 -9.34
CA SER A 142 4.29 21.92 -10.41
C SER A 142 5.78 22.09 -10.72
N ASN A 143 6.65 21.84 -9.73
CA ASN A 143 8.11 21.85 -9.90
C ASN A 143 8.75 20.45 -9.81
N ILE A 144 7.94 19.38 -9.78
CA ILE A 144 8.46 18.03 -10.03
C ILE A 144 8.46 17.84 -11.55
N SER A 145 9.65 17.79 -12.16
CA SER A 145 9.83 17.72 -13.62
C SER A 145 8.88 16.69 -14.26
N ASN A 146 8.03 17.12 -15.19
CA ASN A 146 7.13 16.28 -16.01
C ASN A 146 6.14 15.38 -15.25
N ALA A 147 6.03 15.46 -13.92
CA ALA A 147 5.09 14.66 -13.14
C ALA A 147 3.73 15.36 -13.06
N LYS A 148 2.66 14.65 -13.42
CA LYS A 148 1.28 15.18 -13.37
C LYS A 148 0.63 15.08 -11.97
N TYR A 149 1.42 14.77 -10.95
CA TYR A 149 1.02 14.55 -9.55
C TYR A 149 1.97 15.31 -8.62
N SER A 150 1.54 15.58 -7.39
CA SER A 150 2.30 16.33 -6.39
C SER A 150 3.17 15.44 -5.51
N SER A 151 4.03 16.05 -4.69
CA SER A 151 4.93 15.34 -3.79
C SER A 151 4.20 14.50 -2.75
N SER A 152 3.00 14.92 -2.30
CA SER A 152 2.24 14.16 -1.30
C SER A 152 1.89 12.76 -1.79
N ALA A 153 1.57 12.58 -3.07
CA ALA A 153 1.29 11.27 -3.64
C ALA A 153 2.55 10.38 -3.61
N VAL A 154 3.71 10.95 -3.97
CA VAL A 154 5.01 10.25 -3.95
C VAL A 154 5.40 9.83 -2.54
N ASP A 155 5.21 10.71 -1.55
CA ASP A 155 5.51 10.46 -0.14
C ASP A 155 4.66 9.30 0.41
N VAL A 156 3.35 9.30 0.10
CA VAL A 156 2.43 8.23 0.51
C VAL A 156 2.76 6.91 -0.17
N CYS A 157 3.08 6.92 -1.46
CA CYS A 157 3.54 5.73 -2.17
C CYS A 157 4.82 5.17 -1.53
N SER A 158 5.81 6.02 -1.28
CA SER A 158 7.07 5.61 -0.66
C SER A 158 6.86 5.04 0.75
N LEU A 159 5.94 5.62 1.53
CA LEU A 159 5.53 5.09 2.83
C LEU A 159 4.98 3.66 2.70
N PHE A 160 4.11 3.39 1.74
CA PHE A 160 3.55 2.06 1.52
C PHE A 160 4.63 1.05 1.12
N HIS A 161 5.51 1.42 0.20
CA HIS A 161 6.63 0.58 -0.21
C HIS A 161 7.52 0.21 0.99
N HIS A 162 7.95 1.18 1.81
CA HIS A 162 8.78 0.89 2.97
C HIS A 162 8.12 -0.05 3.99
N MET A 163 6.80 0.04 4.16
CA MET A 163 6.06 -0.86 5.05
C MET A 163 6.03 -2.29 4.51
N VAL A 164 5.79 -2.44 3.20
CA VAL A 164 5.80 -3.74 2.51
C VAL A 164 7.20 -4.34 2.50
N ASP A 165 8.23 -3.54 2.19
CA ASP A 165 9.63 -3.97 2.20
C ASP A 165 10.05 -4.44 3.58
N PHE A 166 9.70 -3.72 4.64
CA PHE A 166 10.00 -4.17 5.99
C PHE A 166 9.35 -5.52 6.29
N TRP A 167 8.06 -5.67 5.98
CA TRP A 167 7.31 -6.91 6.25
C TRP A 167 7.82 -8.10 5.45
N THR A 168 8.07 -7.92 4.15
CA THR A 168 8.56 -8.99 3.28
C THR A 168 9.97 -9.45 3.67
N ASN A 169 10.84 -8.53 4.10
CA ASN A 169 12.18 -8.86 4.60
C ASN A 169 12.19 -9.59 5.95
N LEU A 170 11.06 -9.66 6.69
CA LEU A 170 11.00 -10.46 7.92
C LEU A 170 10.92 -11.96 7.62
N GLU A 171 10.49 -12.37 6.42
CA GLU A 171 10.35 -13.77 6.00
C GLU A 171 9.65 -14.64 7.08
N TRP A 172 8.53 -14.13 7.60
CA TRP A 172 7.88 -14.72 8.77
C TRP A 172 7.46 -16.18 8.52
N PRO A 173 7.92 -17.15 9.34
CA PRO A 173 7.84 -18.57 8.99
C PRO A 173 6.52 -19.24 9.43
N GLU A 174 5.81 -18.69 10.41
CA GLU A 174 4.59 -19.29 10.94
C GLU A 174 3.38 -18.83 10.12
N ALA A 175 2.67 -19.78 9.50
CA ALA A 175 1.65 -19.50 8.49
C ALA A 175 0.45 -18.70 9.02
N CYS A 176 -0.04 -18.99 10.24
CA CYS A 176 -1.21 -18.32 10.80
C CYS A 176 -0.94 -16.84 11.10
N ASP A 177 0.20 -16.57 11.72
CA ASP A 177 0.70 -15.23 12.00
C ASP A 177 1.03 -14.49 10.70
N ALA A 178 1.73 -15.12 9.76
CA ALA A 178 2.10 -14.51 8.49
C ALA A 178 0.85 -14.02 7.75
N TYR A 179 -0.19 -14.85 7.67
CA TYR A 179 -1.47 -14.46 7.11
C TYR A 179 -2.12 -13.31 7.89
N SER A 180 -2.22 -13.44 9.22
CA SER A 180 -2.89 -12.44 10.07
C SER A 180 -2.20 -11.07 10.07
N PHE A 181 -0.87 -11.05 10.07
CA PHE A 181 -0.05 -9.84 10.01
C PHE A 181 -0.09 -9.22 8.61
N THR A 182 -0.05 -10.03 7.56
CA THR A 182 -0.24 -9.54 6.19
C THR A 182 -1.62 -8.92 6.01
N ALA A 183 -2.68 -9.53 6.57
CA ALA A 183 -4.02 -8.98 6.54
C ALA A 183 -4.10 -7.62 7.26
N ASN A 184 -3.50 -7.51 8.44
CA ASN A 184 -3.46 -6.26 9.20
C ASN A 184 -2.72 -5.15 8.44
N LEU A 185 -1.54 -5.48 7.89
CA LEU A 185 -0.74 -4.53 7.13
C LEU A 185 -1.44 -4.09 5.83
N THR A 186 -2.04 -5.03 5.11
CA THR A 186 -2.81 -4.76 3.89
C THR A 186 -3.99 -3.84 4.19
N GLN A 187 -4.76 -4.14 5.25
CA GLN A 187 -5.85 -3.29 5.69
C GLN A 187 -5.36 -1.87 6.02
N ASN A 188 -4.26 -1.75 6.77
CA ASN A 188 -3.67 -0.46 7.12
C ASN A 188 -3.26 0.35 5.87
N ILE A 189 -2.61 -0.29 4.89
CA ILE A 189 -2.24 0.37 3.62
C ILE A 189 -3.49 0.83 2.86
N CYS A 190 -4.48 -0.06 2.70
CA CYS A 190 -5.73 0.24 2.02
C CYS A 190 -6.51 1.39 2.67
N ASP A 191 -6.64 1.36 4.00
CA ASP A 191 -7.35 2.42 4.75
C ASP A 191 -6.65 3.77 4.60
N ASN A 192 -5.33 3.79 4.66
CA ASN A 192 -4.56 5.01 4.45
C ASN A 192 -4.61 5.51 3.00
N ALA A 193 -4.69 4.63 2.01
CA ALA A 193 -4.87 5.01 0.60
C ALA A 193 -6.24 5.65 0.36
N VAL A 194 -7.30 5.07 0.94
CA VAL A 194 -8.65 5.63 0.90
C VAL A 194 -8.69 6.98 1.63
N MET A 195 -8.14 7.05 2.84
CA MET A 195 -8.05 8.29 3.62
C MET A 195 -7.30 9.38 2.86
N TYR A 196 -6.19 9.05 2.18
CA TYR A 196 -5.48 10.00 1.33
C TYR A 196 -6.41 10.59 0.26
N SER A 197 -7.20 9.73 -0.41
CA SER A 197 -8.15 10.17 -1.44
C SER A 197 -9.25 11.09 -0.91
N GLU A 198 -9.65 10.91 0.35
CA GLU A 198 -10.62 11.78 1.03
C GLU A 198 -9.98 13.12 1.38
N LEU A 199 -8.82 13.11 2.03
CA LEU A 199 -8.14 14.34 2.47
C LEU A 199 -7.74 15.24 1.30
N ILE A 200 -7.22 14.68 0.20
CA ILE A 200 -6.81 15.48 -0.96
C ILE A 200 -8.04 16.02 -1.73
N HIS A 201 -9.15 15.28 -1.69
CA HIS A 201 -10.43 15.73 -2.25
C HIS A 201 -11.06 16.85 -1.40
N ASP A 202 -11.03 16.73 -0.07
CA ASP A 202 -11.48 17.77 0.85
C ASP A 202 -10.64 19.05 0.70
N LYS A 203 -9.33 18.90 0.46
CA LYS A 203 -8.45 20.03 0.14
C LYS A 203 -8.87 20.73 -1.15
N LEU A 204 -9.22 19.98 -2.19
CA LEU A 204 -9.77 20.54 -3.43
C LEU A 204 -11.11 21.25 -3.17
N TYR A 205 -12.00 20.64 -2.37
CA TYR A 205 -13.28 21.24 -1.99
C TYR A 205 -13.09 22.61 -1.31
N ALA A 206 -12.14 22.71 -0.38
CA ALA A 206 -11.83 23.94 0.34
C ALA A 206 -11.30 25.09 -0.54
N THR A 207 -10.87 24.83 -1.78
CA THR A 207 -10.48 25.88 -2.73
C THR A 207 -11.66 26.62 -3.38
N GLY A 208 -12.89 26.15 -3.15
CA GLY A 208 -14.10 26.65 -3.83
C GLY A 208 -14.30 26.03 -5.21
N PHE A 209 -13.76 24.83 -5.45
CA PHE A 209 -13.89 24.13 -6.74
C PHE A 209 -15.35 23.85 -7.12
N TYR A 210 -16.20 23.58 -6.12
CA TYR A 210 -17.62 23.26 -6.31
C TYR A 210 -18.52 24.51 -6.26
N ASP A 211 -17.95 25.72 -6.24
CA ASP A 211 -18.74 26.96 -6.25
C ASP A 211 -19.37 27.14 -7.64
N GLU A 212 -20.70 27.19 -7.70
CA GLU A 212 -21.47 27.34 -8.95
C GLU A 212 -21.34 28.75 -9.55
N ASP A 213 -21.12 29.77 -8.71
CA ASP A 213 -21.03 31.18 -9.13
C ASP A 213 -19.68 31.57 -9.75
N ARG A 214 -18.68 30.69 -9.70
CA ARG A 214 -17.36 30.93 -10.32
C ARG A 214 -17.34 30.43 -11.75
N GLN A 215 -16.67 31.18 -12.63
CA GLN A 215 -16.38 30.73 -13.99
C GLN A 215 -15.66 29.38 -13.94
N PHE A 216 -16.22 28.39 -14.62
CA PHE A 216 -15.63 27.05 -14.67
C PHE A 216 -14.39 27.09 -15.57
N ASP A 217 -13.22 27.07 -14.96
CA ASP A 217 -11.96 26.86 -15.67
C ASP A 217 -11.34 25.53 -15.19
N LEU A 218 -10.92 24.72 -16.15
CA LEU A 218 -10.14 23.50 -15.91
C LEU A 218 -8.81 23.87 -15.25
N SER A 219 -8.75 23.81 -13.92
CA SER A 219 -7.53 24.13 -13.17
C SER A 219 -6.53 22.99 -13.16
N ASP A 220 -5.23 23.32 -13.19
CA ASP A 220 -4.15 22.34 -12.97
C ASP A 220 -4.31 21.64 -11.62
N GLN A 221 -4.80 22.35 -10.61
CA GLN A 221 -5.08 21.84 -9.26
C GLN A 221 -6.04 20.65 -9.26
N LEU A 222 -7.14 20.74 -10.02
CA LEU A 222 -8.10 19.66 -10.18
C LEU A 222 -7.43 18.41 -10.78
N CYS A 223 -6.69 18.60 -11.88
CA CYS A 223 -6.03 17.51 -12.58
C CYS A 223 -4.97 16.84 -11.69
N ILE A 224 -4.19 17.63 -10.96
CA ILE A 224 -3.20 17.14 -9.98
C ILE A 224 -3.88 16.33 -8.89
N THR A 225 -5.00 16.79 -8.33
CA THR A 225 -5.76 16.03 -7.31
C THR A 225 -6.22 14.68 -7.85
N ILE A 226 -6.78 14.63 -9.06
CA ILE A 226 -7.25 13.38 -9.68
C ILE A 226 -6.08 12.43 -9.95
N ASN A 227 -4.96 12.96 -10.45
CA ASN A 227 -3.75 12.16 -10.72
C ASN A 227 -3.08 11.67 -9.44
N ASN A 228 -3.11 12.45 -8.36
CA ASN A 228 -2.63 12.04 -7.04
C ASN A 228 -3.37 10.80 -6.54
N ILE A 229 -4.71 10.83 -6.59
CA ILE A 229 -5.54 9.70 -6.19
C ILE A 229 -5.22 8.47 -7.06
N GLU A 230 -5.09 8.66 -8.36
CA GLU A 230 -4.75 7.57 -9.29
C GLU A 230 -3.35 7.00 -9.04
N HIS A 231 -2.36 7.84 -8.76
CA HIS A 231 -0.99 7.41 -8.46
C HIS A 231 -0.94 6.53 -7.19
N VAL A 232 -1.60 6.97 -6.11
CA VAL A 232 -1.69 6.19 -4.87
C VAL A 232 -2.50 4.91 -5.08
N ARG A 233 -3.59 4.96 -5.84
CA ARG A 233 -4.40 3.78 -6.20
C ARG A 233 -3.58 2.73 -6.94
N VAL A 234 -2.82 3.13 -7.96
CA VAL A 234 -1.99 2.22 -8.76
C VAL A 234 -0.93 1.51 -7.91
N THR A 235 -0.44 2.14 -6.85
CA THR A 235 0.52 1.55 -5.90
C THR A 235 -0.05 0.34 -5.15
N LEU A 236 -1.38 0.20 -5.06
CA LEU A 236 -2.02 -0.95 -4.43
C LEU A 236 -2.00 -2.22 -5.30
N LYS A 237 -1.86 -2.08 -6.63
CA LYS A 237 -1.93 -3.20 -7.58
C LYS A 237 -0.90 -4.31 -7.32
N PRO A 238 0.40 -4.01 -7.13
CA PRO A 238 1.40 -5.06 -6.93
C PRO A 238 1.36 -5.70 -5.53
N LEU A 239 0.51 -5.24 -4.60
CA LEU A 239 0.50 -5.74 -3.22
C LEU A 239 0.25 -7.25 -3.13
N ALA A 240 -0.68 -7.76 -3.95
CA ALA A 240 -1.03 -9.18 -3.92
C ALA A 240 0.13 -10.08 -4.33
N GLU A 241 0.92 -9.64 -5.31
CA GLU A 241 2.12 -10.34 -5.79
C GLU A 241 3.27 -10.17 -4.79
N THR A 242 3.52 -8.93 -4.35
CA THR A 242 4.67 -8.59 -3.49
C THR A 242 4.55 -9.22 -2.10
N MET A 243 3.36 -9.21 -1.51
CA MET A 243 3.08 -9.87 -0.23
C MET A 243 2.60 -11.32 -0.39
N ARG A 244 2.65 -11.88 -1.62
CA ARG A 244 2.44 -13.30 -1.94
C ARG A 244 1.12 -13.87 -1.39
N PHE A 245 0.01 -13.16 -1.61
CA PHE A 245 -1.30 -13.51 -1.03
C PHE A 245 -1.73 -14.96 -1.32
N SER A 246 -1.60 -15.41 -2.56
CA SER A 246 -1.98 -16.78 -2.94
C SER A 246 -1.20 -17.84 -2.17
N ILE A 247 0.10 -17.61 -1.96
CA ILE A 247 0.98 -18.56 -1.29
C ILE A 247 0.65 -18.60 0.21
N LEU A 248 0.36 -17.45 0.81
CA LEU A 248 -0.11 -17.38 2.20
C LEU A 248 -1.43 -18.11 2.40
N GLU A 249 -2.36 -18.01 1.44
CA GLU A 249 -3.63 -18.75 1.49
C GLU A 249 -3.42 -20.26 1.39
N GLU A 250 -2.56 -20.72 0.48
CA GLU A 250 -2.21 -22.14 0.32
C GLU A 250 -1.51 -22.71 1.57
N ASP A 251 -0.55 -21.97 2.14
CA ASP A 251 0.15 -22.39 3.35
C ASP A 251 -0.78 -22.45 4.56
N LEU A 252 -1.68 -21.48 4.71
CA LEU A 252 -2.66 -21.48 5.79
C LEU A 252 -3.67 -22.63 5.66
N GLU A 253 -4.19 -22.90 4.46
CA GLU A 253 -5.08 -24.03 4.20
C GLU A 253 -4.40 -25.36 4.52
N ARG A 254 -3.11 -25.50 4.18
CA ARG A 254 -2.34 -26.72 4.48
C ARG A 254 -2.12 -26.95 5.98
N VAL A 255 -1.86 -25.88 6.73
CA VAL A 255 -1.51 -25.97 8.16
C VAL A 255 -2.76 -26.03 9.05
N ASP A 256 -3.76 -25.18 8.81
CA ASP A 256 -4.98 -25.10 9.61
C ASP A 256 -6.21 -24.71 8.76
N PRO A 257 -6.86 -25.70 8.10
CA PRO A 257 -8.07 -25.48 7.29
C PRO A 257 -9.21 -24.83 8.08
N HIS A 258 -9.34 -25.15 9.37
CA HIS A 258 -10.39 -24.57 10.22
C HIS A 258 -10.13 -23.08 10.47
N LYS A 259 -8.88 -22.71 10.70
CA LYS A 259 -8.49 -21.30 10.81
C LYS A 259 -8.69 -20.56 9.50
N ARG A 260 -8.34 -21.17 8.35
CA ARG A 260 -8.60 -20.59 7.02
C ARG A 260 -10.09 -20.33 6.78
N ALA A 261 -10.96 -21.26 7.16
CA ALA A 261 -12.41 -21.07 7.10
C ALA A 261 -12.88 -19.92 8.03
N SER A 262 -12.31 -19.81 9.23
CA SER A 262 -12.64 -18.70 10.15
C SER A 262 -12.20 -17.32 9.63
N LEU A 263 -11.11 -17.29 8.85
CA LEU A 263 -10.52 -16.09 8.28
C LEU A 263 -11.04 -15.76 6.88
N GLU A 264 -11.99 -16.53 6.34
CA GLU A 264 -12.62 -16.29 5.04
C GLU A 264 -13.24 -14.88 4.94
N LYS A 265 -13.69 -14.32 6.06
CA LYS A 265 -14.19 -12.94 6.15
C LYS A 265 -13.13 -11.87 5.86
N VAL A 266 -11.85 -12.19 6.00
CA VAL A 266 -10.70 -11.32 5.75
C VAL A 266 -9.91 -11.90 4.59
N ASN A 267 -10.46 -11.75 3.39
CA ASN A 267 -9.78 -12.13 2.15
C ASN A 267 -8.83 -10.99 1.71
N LEU A 268 -7.55 -11.29 1.53
CA LEU A 268 -6.52 -10.29 1.24
C LEU A 268 -6.79 -9.55 -0.08
N PHE A 269 -7.23 -10.26 -1.12
CA PHE A 269 -7.60 -9.67 -2.40
C PHE A 269 -8.81 -8.74 -2.27
N SER A 270 -9.81 -9.13 -1.48
CA SER A 270 -11.01 -8.31 -1.28
C SER A 270 -10.70 -6.98 -0.60
N LEU A 271 -9.71 -6.93 0.30
CA LEU A 271 -9.24 -5.69 0.91
C LEU A 271 -8.69 -4.72 -0.14
N THR A 272 -7.81 -5.21 -1.02
CA THR A 272 -7.21 -4.40 -2.09
C THR A 272 -8.26 -3.97 -3.13
N ASN A 273 -9.14 -4.88 -3.55
CA ASN A 273 -10.21 -4.59 -4.51
C ASN A 273 -11.21 -3.58 -3.94
N LYS A 274 -11.57 -3.68 -2.66
CA LYS A 274 -12.46 -2.71 -2.01
C LYS A 274 -11.86 -1.31 -2.02
N ALA A 275 -10.59 -1.16 -1.65
CA ALA A 275 -9.91 0.13 -1.70
C ALA A 275 -9.82 0.68 -3.13
N ASP A 276 -9.48 -0.17 -4.11
CA ASP A 276 -9.43 0.21 -5.53
C ASP A 276 -10.77 0.74 -6.05
N ILE A 277 -11.87 0.05 -5.72
CA ILE A 277 -13.23 0.47 -6.09
C ILE A 277 -13.57 1.82 -5.44
N ILE A 278 -13.28 2.00 -4.15
CA ILE A 278 -13.57 3.25 -3.43
C ILE A 278 -12.81 4.42 -4.07
N MET A 279 -11.51 4.25 -4.33
CA MET A 279 -10.68 5.30 -4.94
C MET A 279 -11.09 5.57 -6.40
N THR A 280 -11.42 4.54 -7.16
CA THR A 280 -11.95 4.68 -8.53
C THR A 280 -13.27 5.45 -8.54
N ASN A 281 -14.18 5.16 -7.62
CA ASN A 281 -15.44 5.89 -7.47
C ASN A 281 -15.22 7.33 -7.04
N LYS A 282 -14.22 7.61 -6.19
CA LYS A 282 -13.85 8.97 -5.82
C LYS A 282 -13.35 9.75 -7.04
N ILE A 283 -12.47 9.17 -7.85
CA ILE A 283 -12.02 9.77 -9.12
C ILE A 283 -13.21 10.05 -10.02
N LYS A 284 -14.07 9.05 -10.25
CA LYS A 284 -15.25 9.18 -11.11
C LYS A 284 -16.17 10.31 -10.67
N LYS A 285 -16.45 10.45 -9.36
CA LYS A 285 -17.26 11.56 -8.83
C LYS A 285 -16.70 12.94 -9.17
N VAL A 286 -15.37 13.11 -9.16
CA VAL A 286 -14.73 14.38 -9.51
C VAL A 286 -14.82 14.62 -11.02
N LEU A 287 -14.60 13.58 -11.84
CA LEU A 287 -14.69 13.67 -13.30
C LEU A 287 -16.11 13.91 -13.80
N ASP A 288 -17.11 13.25 -13.21
CA ASP A 288 -18.52 13.45 -13.56
C ASP A 288 -18.94 14.89 -13.25
N HIS A 289 -18.47 15.48 -12.14
CA HIS A 289 -18.71 16.90 -11.86
C HIS A 289 -18.10 17.83 -12.91
N VAL A 290 -16.92 17.48 -13.46
CA VAL A 290 -16.31 18.25 -14.55
C VAL A 290 -17.18 18.16 -15.81
N ALA A 291 -17.66 16.97 -16.16
CA ALA A 291 -18.56 16.79 -17.29
C ALA A 291 -19.87 17.58 -17.11
N ASP A 292 -20.47 17.53 -15.91
CA ASP A 292 -21.66 18.30 -15.55
C ASP A 292 -21.45 19.81 -15.70
N ARG A 293 -20.26 20.31 -15.35
CA ARG A 293 -19.91 21.74 -15.50
C ARG A 293 -19.67 22.14 -16.96
N MET A 294 -19.29 21.21 -17.83
CA MET A 294 -19.18 21.46 -19.27
C MET A 294 -20.54 21.42 -19.99
N ARG A 295 -21.53 20.77 -19.38
CA ARG A 295 -22.87 20.55 -19.95
C ARG A 295 -23.59 21.83 -20.42
N PRO A 296 -23.58 22.97 -19.71
CA PRO A 296 -24.32 24.16 -20.15
C PRO A 296 -23.82 24.73 -21.49
N ASP A 297 -22.51 24.77 -21.70
CA ASP A 297 -21.92 25.23 -22.97
C ASP A 297 -22.17 24.21 -24.09
N ILE A 298 -22.02 22.90 -23.80
CA ILE A 298 -22.39 21.83 -24.75
C ILE A 298 -23.84 21.97 -25.18
N LYS A 299 -24.76 22.15 -24.23
CA LYS A 299 -26.19 22.32 -24.48
C LYS A 299 -26.46 23.54 -25.37
N LYS A 300 -25.81 24.66 -25.07
CA LYS A 300 -25.95 25.90 -25.83
C LYS A 300 -25.51 25.68 -27.29
N ASP A 301 -24.38 25.05 -27.52
CA ASP A 301 -23.84 24.84 -28.86
C ASP A 301 -24.66 23.81 -29.65
N VAL A 302 -25.10 22.72 -29.00
CA VAL A 302 -26.03 21.74 -29.60
C VAL A 302 -27.37 22.39 -29.97
N PHE A 303 -27.90 23.27 -29.10
CA PHE A 303 -29.11 24.02 -29.39
C PHE A 303 -28.93 24.96 -30.60
N HIS A 304 -27.83 25.71 -30.67
CA HIS A 304 -27.58 26.59 -31.82
C HIS A 304 -27.42 25.81 -33.13
N MET A 305 -26.73 24.67 -33.09
CA MET A 305 -26.60 23.77 -34.24
C MET A 305 -27.97 23.26 -34.72
N ASN A 306 -28.85 22.86 -33.80
CA ASN A 306 -30.20 22.40 -34.15
C ASN A 306 -31.10 23.51 -34.72
N TRP A 307 -30.85 24.76 -34.36
CA TRP A 307 -31.56 25.92 -34.90
C TRP A 307 -30.90 26.49 -36.17
N ALA A 308 -29.82 25.88 -36.66
CA ALA A 308 -29.19 26.27 -37.91
C ALA A 308 -30.14 25.99 -39.09
N PRO A 309 -30.27 26.90 -40.06
CA PRO A 309 -31.08 26.66 -41.26
C PRO A 309 -30.62 25.42 -42.04
N ASP A 310 -31.56 24.68 -42.66
CA ASP A 310 -31.27 23.48 -43.47
C ASP A 310 -30.27 23.70 -44.64
N VAL A 311 -30.04 24.96 -45.03
CA VAL A 311 -29.08 25.35 -46.06
C VAL A 311 -27.64 25.35 -45.56
N VAL A 312 -27.43 25.37 -44.24
CA VAL A 312 -26.10 25.33 -43.61
C VAL A 312 -25.63 23.88 -43.57
N PRO A 313 -24.47 23.56 -44.18
CA PRO A 313 -23.88 22.23 -44.08
C PRO A 313 -23.61 21.82 -42.62
N ALA A 314 -23.78 20.53 -42.30
CA ALA A 314 -23.60 20.03 -40.94
C ALA A 314 -22.18 20.25 -40.39
N ASP A 315 -21.18 20.24 -41.26
CA ASP A 315 -19.78 20.54 -40.93
C ASP A 315 -19.55 22.00 -40.54
N GLU A 316 -20.36 22.94 -41.04
CA GLU A 316 -20.33 24.34 -40.61
C GLU A 316 -21.14 24.57 -39.33
N ALA A 317 -22.27 23.86 -39.15
CA ALA A 317 -23.14 24.02 -37.99
C ALA A 317 -22.53 23.46 -36.68
N ILE A 318 -21.63 22.48 -36.75
CA ILE A 318 -21.03 21.82 -35.57
C ILE A 318 -19.75 22.52 -35.06
N VAL A 319 -19.23 23.51 -35.78
CA VAL A 319 -17.90 24.11 -35.52
C VAL A 319 -17.75 24.59 -34.09
N ASP A 320 -18.72 25.36 -33.57
CA ASP A 320 -18.65 25.94 -32.22
C ASP A 320 -18.51 24.84 -31.14
N LEU A 321 -19.30 23.77 -31.24
CA LEU A 321 -19.22 22.62 -30.33
C LEU A 321 -17.87 21.92 -30.43
N MET A 322 -17.35 21.71 -31.65
CA MET A 322 -16.07 21.05 -31.88
C MET A 322 -14.90 21.88 -31.35
N GLU A 323 -14.89 23.20 -31.54
CA GLU A 323 -13.86 24.09 -31.00
C GLU A 323 -13.88 24.12 -29.47
N TYR A 324 -15.08 24.17 -28.86
CA TYR A 324 -15.23 24.10 -27.42
C TYR A 324 -14.71 22.77 -26.85
N LEU A 325 -15.11 21.64 -27.43
CA LEU A 325 -14.67 20.32 -27.00
C LEU A 325 -13.16 20.14 -27.20
N ASP A 326 -12.61 20.52 -28.36
CA ASP A 326 -11.18 20.38 -28.65
C ASP A 326 -10.32 21.14 -27.63
N LYS A 327 -10.65 22.42 -27.36
CA LYS A 327 -9.94 23.24 -26.37
C LYS A 327 -9.90 22.58 -24.98
N ASN A 328 -11.04 22.07 -24.51
CA ASN A 328 -11.15 21.45 -23.20
C ASN A 328 -10.46 20.07 -23.15
N LEU A 329 -10.65 19.24 -24.19
CA LEU A 329 -10.06 17.91 -24.27
C LEU A 329 -8.54 17.95 -24.40
N VAL A 330 -7.99 18.90 -25.15
CA VAL A 330 -6.54 19.12 -25.22
C VAL A 330 -5.97 19.45 -23.84
N THR A 331 -6.63 20.34 -23.10
CA THR A 331 -6.23 20.73 -21.73
C THR A 331 -6.27 19.53 -20.78
N LEU A 332 -7.37 18.76 -20.80
CA LEU A 332 -7.52 17.55 -19.99
C LEU A 332 -6.47 16.48 -20.36
N ASN A 333 -6.18 16.28 -21.63
CA ASN A 333 -5.18 15.30 -22.07
C ASN A 333 -3.75 15.70 -21.63
N GLN A 334 -3.43 16.98 -21.70
CA GLN A 334 -2.15 17.50 -21.24
C GLN A 334 -1.98 17.32 -19.73
N ASN A 335 -3.04 17.52 -18.95
CA ASN A 335 -2.96 17.56 -17.49
C ASN A 335 -3.37 16.28 -16.76
N LEU A 336 -4.15 15.37 -17.35
CA LEU A 336 -4.53 14.08 -16.73
C LEU A 336 -3.62 12.94 -17.19
N VAL A 337 -3.47 11.93 -16.35
CA VAL A 337 -2.90 10.65 -16.77
C VAL A 337 -3.87 9.90 -17.68
N SER A 338 -3.36 9.06 -18.58
CA SER A 338 -4.14 8.39 -19.64
C SER A 338 -5.38 7.65 -19.12
N ALA A 339 -5.27 6.95 -17.98
CA ALA A 339 -6.41 6.26 -17.37
C ALA A 339 -7.57 7.21 -17.00
N ASN A 340 -7.24 8.38 -16.47
CA ASN A 340 -8.24 9.38 -16.07
C ASN A 340 -8.75 10.18 -17.27
N PHE A 341 -7.90 10.44 -18.26
CA PHE A 341 -8.32 11.05 -19.52
C PHE A 341 -9.36 10.19 -20.25
N ASN A 342 -9.14 8.87 -20.33
CA ASN A 342 -10.12 7.96 -20.93
C ASN A 342 -11.45 7.94 -20.15
N ARG A 343 -11.40 8.01 -18.81
CA ARG A 343 -12.61 8.05 -17.97
C ARG A 343 -13.42 9.33 -18.18
N ILE A 344 -12.77 10.49 -18.23
CA ILE A 344 -13.49 11.76 -18.43
C ILE A 344 -14.01 11.88 -19.86
N LEU A 345 -13.30 11.33 -20.85
CA LEU A 345 -13.78 11.30 -22.23
C LEU A 345 -15.10 10.54 -22.34
N ASP A 346 -15.24 9.41 -21.64
CA ASP A 346 -16.49 8.66 -21.54
C ASP A 346 -17.60 9.48 -20.88
N SER A 347 -17.33 10.13 -19.75
CA SER A 347 -18.31 11.00 -19.07
C SER A 347 -18.76 12.17 -19.95
N ILE A 348 -17.83 12.87 -20.61
CA ILE A 348 -18.15 13.98 -21.54
C ILE A 348 -18.96 13.46 -22.73
N TRP A 349 -18.58 12.32 -23.31
CA TRP A 349 -19.29 11.72 -24.43
C TRP A 349 -20.75 11.41 -24.09
N VAL A 350 -21.00 10.88 -22.89
CA VAL A 350 -22.35 10.64 -22.39
C VAL A 350 -23.15 11.94 -22.27
N GLU A 351 -22.56 13.02 -21.75
CA GLU A 351 -23.24 14.32 -21.65
C GLU A 351 -23.56 14.92 -23.03
N VAL A 352 -22.63 14.82 -23.98
CA VAL A 352 -22.87 15.26 -25.37
C VAL A 352 -24.07 14.51 -25.96
N LEU A 353 -24.06 13.17 -25.91
CA LEU A 353 -25.16 12.37 -26.46
C LEU A 353 -26.51 12.66 -25.81
N LYS A 354 -26.54 12.93 -24.50
CA LYS A 354 -27.77 13.33 -23.81
C LYS A 354 -28.32 14.64 -24.34
N GLU A 355 -27.48 15.66 -24.57
CA GLU A 355 -27.97 16.94 -25.11
C GLU A 355 -28.49 16.80 -26.53
N PHE A 356 -27.84 15.99 -27.38
CA PHE A 356 -28.38 15.67 -28.71
C PHE A 356 -29.75 14.97 -28.61
N GLN A 357 -29.88 13.99 -27.71
CA GLN A 357 -31.13 13.27 -27.51
C GLN A 357 -32.25 14.19 -27.00
N ASP A 358 -31.96 15.06 -26.04
CA ASP A 358 -32.94 16.01 -25.47
C ASP A 358 -33.47 16.98 -26.53
N VAL A 359 -32.60 17.44 -27.42
CA VAL A 359 -33.00 18.33 -28.52
C VAL A 359 -33.86 17.60 -29.54
N MET A 360 -33.48 16.39 -29.98
CA MET A 360 -34.28 15.58 -30.92
C MET A 360 -35.69 15.27 -30.39
N ILE A 361 -35.81 14.89 -29.11
CA ILE A 361 -37.11 14.62 -28.48
C ILE A 361 -37.98 15.89 -28.47
N THR A 362 -37.37 17.04 -28.23
CA THR A 362 -38.10 18.32 -28.20
C THR A 362 -38.66 18.66 -29.59
N GLU A 363 -37.93 18.38 -30.67
CA GLU A 363 -38.41 18.56 -32.04
C GLU A 363 -39.57 17.62 -32.41
N ASP A 364 -39.47 16.34 -32.04
CA ASP A 364 -40.52 15.36 -32.28
C ASP A 364 -41.83 15.77 -31.59
N MET A 365 -41.76 16.24 -30.34
CA MET A 365 -42.91 16.72 -29.59
C MET A 365 -43.55 17.99 -30.19
N VAL A 366 -42.74 18.89 -30.77
CA VAL A 366 -43.24 20.09 -31.45
C VAL A 366 -43.89 19.72 -32.77
N SER A 367 -43.29 18.81 -33.53
CA SER A 367 -43.83 18.28 -34.79
C SER A 367 -45.16 17.56 -34.58
N GLU A 368 -45.27 16.73 -33.55
CA GLU A 368 -46.53 16.07 -33.17
C GLU A 368 -47.61 17.08 -32.79
N ARG A 369 -47.32 18.08 -31.94
CA ARG A 369 -48.31 19.11 -31.55
C ARG A 369 -48.80 19.96 -32.73
N LEU A 370 -47.93 20.28 -33.69
CA LEU A 370 -48.33 21.01 -34.90
C LEU A 370 -49.18 20.15 -35.84
N SER A 371 -48.98 18.82 -35.84
CA SER A 371 -49.82 17.90 -36.61
C SER A 371 -51.24 17.81 -36.04
N TYR A 372 -51.40 17.74 -34.72
CA TYR A 372 -52.70 17.72 -34.03
C TYR A 372 -53.42 19.07 -33.98
N SER A 373 -52.73 20.18 -34.24
CA SER A 373 -53.34 21.53 -34.26
C SER A 373 -53.86 21.93 -35.65
N ASN A 374 -53.52 21.14 -36.68
CA ASN A 374 -53.92 21.35 -38.07
C ASN A 374 -55.03 20.37 -38.54
N GLU A 375 -55.56 19.55 -37.63
CA GLU A 375 -56.83 18.82 -37.76
C GLU A 375 -57.95 19.57 -37.02
#